data_AF-A0A7H1AJW8-F1
#
_entry.id   AF-A0A7H1AJW8-F1
#
_cell.length_a   1.000
_cell.length_b   1.000
_cell.length_c   1.000
_cell.angle_alpha   90.00
_cell.angle_beta   90.00
_cell.angle_gamma   90.00
#
_symmetry.space_group_name_H-M   'P 1'
#
loop_
_entity.id
_entity.type
_entity.pdbx_description
1 polymer ?
#
loop_
_entity_poly.entity_id
_entity_poly.type
_entity_poly.pdbx_seq_one_letter_code
_entity_poly.pdbx_strand_id
1 'polypeptide(L)'
;MTVSASRCEMLIGFADPEAADPTFTDWLKGARRVENKVGDEGLEHTAHIVWQYGNAKNSAPCPFLLESATGVPASKVVVFLNKMFRAYSKLFKDFWVDDPVGKKDAAGNFLKVKAYPSIELLGHPSSEFIKDLKSGELQQVELYTQKKKGASWDAADKIIEDRASVILKPNPNKILGKAKALLDSVLPGKANDYEFARIKFKTDSDVNRTVSVMSKNYGLLSTGLYVRKERLTGLGNLPTAFAQINPVIIGLMRKLV
;
A
#
# COMPACT_ATOMS: atom_id res chain seq x y z
N MET A 1 -7.74 7.12 19.20
CA MET A 1 -8.03 5.86 18.48
C MET A 1 -9.25 5.23 19.10
N THR A 2 -10.17 4.73 18.29
CA THR A 2 -11.39 4.04 18.73
C THR A 2 -11.37 2.63 18.13
N VAL A 3 -11.43 1.61 18.99
CA VAL A 3 -11.37 0.20 18.57
C VAL A 3 -12.69 -0.47 18.91
N SER A 4 -13.20 -1.27 17.99
CA SER A 4 -14.40 -2.09 18.16
C SER A 4 -14.10 -3.54 17.76
N ALA A 5 -15.07 -4.44 17.91
CA ALA A 5 -14.90 -5.85 17.57
C ALA A 5 -14.52 -6.09 16.08
N SER A 6 -14.95 -5.21 15.17
CA SER A 6 -14.81 -5.41 13.71
C SER A 6 -14.08 -4.28 12.97
N ARG A 7 -13.75 -3.18 13.64
CA ARG A 7 -13.05 -2.04 13.03
C ARG A 7 -12.22 -1.24 14.03
N CYS A 8 -11.19 -0.58 13.52
CA CYS A 8 -10.41 0.43 14.21
C CYS A 8 -10.46 1.75 13.43
N GLU A 9 -10.72 2.83 14.16
CA GLU A 9 -10.73 4.20 13.68
C GLU A 9 -9.60 4.95 14.37
N MET A 10 -8.73 5.57 13.58
CA MET A 10 -7.56 6.27 14.12
C MET A 10 -7.31 7.58 13.38
N LEU A 11 -6.70 8.50 14.11
CA LEU A 11 -6.08 9.69 13.56
C LEU A 11 -4.59 9.50 13.72
N ILE A 12 -3.83 9.64 12.64
CA ILE A 12 -2.37 9.62 12.69
C ILE A 12 -1.88 11.02 12.34
N GLY A 13 -1.10 11.60 13.26
CA GLY A 13 -0.38 12.85 13.06
C GLY A 13 1.11 12.61 12.82
N PHE A 14 1.68 13.41 11.92
CA PHE A 14 3.11 13.53 11.71
C PHE A 14 3.47 15.00 11.85
N ALA A 15 4.35 15.30 12.81
CA ALA A 15 4.97 16.61 12.95
C ALA A 15 6.40 16.54 12.41
N ASP A 16 6.79 17.52 11.60
CA ASP A 16 8.14 17.67 11.07
C ASP A 16 8.82 18.93 11.64
N PRO A 17 9.67 18.78 12.68
CA PRO A 17 10.42 19.89 13.25
C PRO A 17 11.47 20.49 12.29
N GLU A 18 11.92 19.73 11.29
CA GLU A 18 12.95 20.14 10.33
C GLU A 18 12.36 20.85 9.11
N ALA A 19 11.04 20.78 8.92
CA ALA A 19 10.37 21.43 7.81
C ALA A 19 10.49 22.96 7.91
N ALA A 20 10.67 23.64 6.78
CA ALA A 20 10.81 25.10 6.75
C ALA A 20 9.57 25.80 7.33
N ASP A 21 9.77 27.00 7.87
CA ASP A 21 8.70 27.82 8.42
C ASP A 21 7.60 28.10 7.37
N PRO A 22 6.31 27.93 7.74
CA PRO A 22 5.22 28.13 6.81
C PRO A 22 5.16 29.59 6.33
N THR A 23 5.11 29.73 5.01
CA THR A 23 4.93 31.01 4.34
C THR A 23 3.50 31.13 3.82
N PHE A 24 2.85 32.26 4.10
CA PHE A 24 1.57 32.66 3.56
C PHE A 24 1.73 33.88 2.64
N THR A 25 1.10 33.83 1.47
CA THR A 25 1.11 34.95 0.51
C THR A 25 -0.31 35.49 0.38
N ASP A 26 -0.49 36.79 0.65
CA ASP A 26 -1.70 37.53 0.31
C ASP A 26 -1.51 38.15 -1.09
N TRP A 27 -2.08 37.47 -2.09
CA TRP A 27 -1.98 37.90 -3.49
C TRP A 27 -2.61 39.26 -3.74
N LEU A 28 -3.68 39.62 -3.02
CA LEU A 28 -4.38 40.89 -3.22
C LEU A 28 -3.59 42.07 -2.67
N LYS A 29 -2.86 41.86 -1.57
CA LYS A 29 -2.03 42.90 -0.94
C LYS A 29 -0.56 42.87 -1.38
N GLY A 30 -0.16 41.89 -2.21
CA GLY A 30 1.24 41.68 -2.58
C GLY A 30 2.14 41.40 -1.37
N ALA A 31 1.58 40.92 -0.27
CA ALA A 31 2.27 40.77 1.01
C ALA A 31 2.59 39.31 1.30
N ARG A 32 3.75 39.07 1.92
CA ARG A 32 4.19 37.76 2.37
C ARG A 32 4.33 37.77 3.89
N ARG A 33 3.77 36.78 4.56
CA ARG A 33 3.94 36.52 5.99
C ARG A 33 4.62 35.17 6.16
N VAL A 34 5.69 35.13 6.93
CA VAL A 34 6.33 33.88 7.38
C VAL A 34 6.00 33.76 8.85
N GLU A 35 5.54 32.59 9.28
CA GLU A 35 5.44 32.30 10.72
C GLU A 35 6.55 31.38 11.17
N ASN A 36 7.35 31.87 12.11
CA ASN A 36 8.46 31.13 12.66
C ASN A 36 7.95 30.13 13.71
N LYS A 37 8.41 28.88 13.62
CA LYS A 37 8.18 27.88 14.66
C LYS A 37 8.82 28.31 15.98
N VAL A 38 8.18 27.97 17.10
CA VAL A 38 8.68 28.27 18.46
C VAL A 38 9.17 26.98 19.13
N GLY A 39 10.41 26.99 19.63
CA GLY A 39 10.98 25.84 20.32
C GLY A 39 11.07 24.59 19.43
N ASP A 40 10.47 23.49 19.86
CA ASP A 40 10.44 22.19 19.16
C ASP A 40 9.19 21.99 18.30
N GLU A 41 8.50 23.07 17.94
CA GLU A 41 7.34 23.01 17.04
C GLU A 41 7.72 22.44 15.68
N GLY A 42 6.84 21.60 15.13
CA GLY A 42 6.97 21.04 13.80
C GLY A 42 5.71 21.24 12.98
N LEU A 43 5.85 21.25 11.66
CA LEU A 43 4.69 21.32 10.78
C LEU A 43 3.88 20.03 10.89
N GLU A 44 2.66 20.15 11.40
CA GLU A 44 1.77 19.01 11.63
C GLU A 44 0.89 18.71 10.42
N HIS A 45 0.81 17.42 10.10
CA HIS A 45 -0.13 16.87 9.15
C HIS A 45 -0.82 15.65 9.74
N THR A 46 -2.13 15.56 9.55
CA THR A 46 -2.91 14.45 10.12
C THR A 46 -3.76 13.78 9.07
N ALA A 47 -3.96 12.47 9.19
CA ALA A 47 -4.88 11.70 8.34
C ALA A 47 -5.77 10.78 9.17
N HIS A 48 -7.05 10.75 8.81
CA HIS A 48 -8.02 9.80 9.33
C HIS A 48 -7.88 8.44 8.64
N ILE A 49 -8.03 7.37 9.42
CA ILE A 49 -7.98 5.99 8.95
C ILE A 49 -9.19 5.24 9.49
N VAL A 50 -9.78 4.42 8.61
CA VAL A 50 -10.76 3.40 8.97
C VAL A 50 -10.23 2.05 8.49
N TRP A 51 -9.93 1.17 9.42
CA TRP A 51 -9.52 -0.20 9.15
C TRP A 51 -10.63 -1.16 9.57
N GLN A 52 -11.25 -1.83 8.60
CA GLN A 52 -12.30 -2.80 8.85
C GLN A 52 -11.73 -4.22 8.75
N TYR A 53 -11.54 -4.84 9.91
CA TYR A 53 -10.93 -6.17 10.03
C TYR A 53 -11.94 -7.27 10.39
N GLY A 54 -13.23 -6.99 10.57
CA GLY A 54 -14.25 -8.05 10.70
C GLY A 54 -14.10 -8.92 11.97
N ASN A 55 -13.19 -9.92 11.94
CA ASN A 55 -12.86 -10.81 13.06
C ASN A 55 -11.34 -10.91 13.31
N ALA A 56 -10.96 -11.43 14.47
CA ALA A 56 -9.56 -11.50 14.91
C ALA A 56 -8.67 -12.47 14.12
N LYS A 57 -9.23 -13.35 13.28
CA LYS A 57 -8.47 -14.39 12.56
C LYS A 57 -8.03 -13.98 11.15
N ASN A 58 -8.64 -12.95 10.56
CA ASN A 58 -8.44 -12.44 9.19
C ASN A 58 -7.44 -13.21 8.30
N SER A 59 -7.95 -14.20 7.60
CA SER A 59 -7.21 -14.94 6.57
C SER A 59 -7.22 -14.25 5.19
N ALA A 60 -7.81 -13.05 5.09
CA ALA A 60 -7.98 -12.33 3.82
C ALA A 60 -7.62 -10.84 3.96
N PRO A 61 -7.24 -10.18 2.85
CA PRO A 61 -7.04 -8.73 2.82
C PRO A 61 -8.29 -8.01 3.33
N CYS A 62 -8.05 -6.98 4.13
CA CYS A 62 -9.10 -6.20 4.78
C CYS A 62 -9.23 -4.82 4.16
N PRO A 63 -10.44 -4.27 4.03
CA PRO A 63 -10.62 -2.89 3.63
C PRO A 63 -9.92 -1.92 4.58
N PHE A 64 -9.15 -1.02 3.99
CA PHE A 64 -8.42 0.03 4.69
C PHE A 64 -8.65 1.35 3.95
N LEU A 65 -9.34 2.28 4.59
CA LEU A 65 -9.52 3.63 4.08
C LEU A 65 -8.51 4.56 4.74
N LEU A 66 -7.81 5.32 3.91
CA LEU A 66 -6.90 6.37 4.32
C LEU A 66 -7.36 7.69 3.71
N GLU A 67 -7.53 8.71 4.53
CA GLU A 67 -7.70 10.07 4.06
C GLU A 67 -6.48 10.52 3.24
N SER A 68 -6.73 11.07 2.07
CA SER A 68 -5.67 11.62 1.21
C SER A 68 -5.23 13.01 1.71
N ALA A 69 -4.67 13.08 2.92
CA ALA A 69 -4.13 14.29 3.51
C ALA A 69 -2.70 14.58 3.00
N THR A 70 -2.40 15.86 2.80
CA THR A 70 -1.05 16.32 2.45
C THR A 70 -0.07 15.94 3.56
N GLY A 71 1.13 15.49 3.21
CA GLY A 71 2.18 15.15 4.19
C GLY A 71 2.09 13.76 4.82
N VAL A 72 0.95 13.06 4.66
CA VAL A 72 0.69 11.72 5.23
C VAL A 72 0.36 10.69 4.13
N PRO A 73 1.34 10.29 3.29
CA PRO A 73 1.13 9.22 2.32
C PRO A 73 1.00 7.86 3.00
N ALA A 74 0.33 6.92 2.33
CA ALA A 74 0.14 5.54 2.79
C ALA A 74 1.46 4.85 3.18
N SER A 75 2.56 5.15 2.49
CA SER A 75 3.89 4.60 2.82
C SER A 75 4.36 5.00 4.22
N LYS A 76 4.17 6.26 4.64
CA LYS A 76 4.50 6.70 6.01
C LYS A 76 3.62 6.00 7.04
N VAL A 77 2.33 5.84 6.74
CA VAL A 77 1.37 5.13 7.61
C VAL A 77 1.79 3.66 7.81
N VAL A 78 2.14 2.95 6.73
CA VAL A 78 2.63 1.56 6.80
C VAL A 78 3.89 1.44 7.65
N VAL A 79 4.87 2.32 7.43
CA VAL A 79 6.11 2.33 8.22
C VAL A 79 5.81 2.58 9.71
N PHE A 80 4.94 3.52 10.02
CA PHE A 80 4.52 3.81 11.39
C PHE A 80 3.85 2.61 12.06
N LEU A 81 2.83 2.03 11.43
CA LEU A 81 2.09 0.88 11.96
C LEU A 81 3.01 -0.34 12.16
N ASN A 82 3.90 -0.63 11.21
CA ASN A 82 4.86 -1.72 11.34
C ASN A 82 5.87 -1.49 12.47
N LYS A 83 6.34 -0.25 12.67
CA LYS A 83 7.19 0.10 13.83
C LYS A 83 6.43 -0.09 15.14
N MET A 84 5.18 0.33 15.20
CA MET A 84 4.30 0.15 16.36
C MET A 84 4.09 -1.33 16.69
N PHE A 85 3.77 -2.16 15.70
CA PHE A 85 3.64 -3.61 15.85
C PHE A 85 4.92 -4.27 16.35
N ARG A 86 6.07 -3.85 15.82
CA ARG A 86 7.38 -4.34 16.27
C ARG A 86 7.68 -3.93 17.71
N ALA A 87 7.36 -2.70 18.10
CA ALA A 87 7.52 -2.24 19.48
C ALA A 87 6.62 -3.03 20.44
N TYR A 88 5.35 -3.22 20.07
CA TYR A 88 4.40 -4.05 20.82
C TYR A 88 4.93 -5.48 21.00
N SER A 89 5.43 -6.11 19.92
CA SER A 89 5.98 -7.47 19.94
C SER A 89 7.32 -7.62 20.71
N LYS A 90 7.98 -6.50 21.03
CA LYS A 90 9.15 -6.51 21.92
C LYS A 90 8.72 -6.51 23.39
N LEU A 91 7.64 -5.79 23.70
CA LEU A 91 7.05 -5.73 25.04
C LEU A 91 6.37 -7.04 25.41
N PHE A 92 5.55 -7.58 24.50
CA PHE A 92 4.83 -8.84 24.66
C PHE A 92 5.57 -9.93 23.87
N LYS A 93 6.28 -10.82 24.57
CA LYS A 93 7.22 -11.81 23.99
C LYS A 93 6.52 -13.06 23.40
N ASP A 94 5.23 -12.98 23.10
CA ASP A 94 4.38 -14.16 22.89
C ASP A 94 4.13 -14.51 21.41
N PHE A 95 4.81 -13.84 20.48
CA PHE A 95 4.63 -14.08 19.05
C PHE A 95 5.59 -15.16 18.53
N TRP A 96 5.19 -16.42 18.72
CA TRP A 96 5.90 -17.58 18.21
C TRP A 96 5.03 -18.34 17.22
N VAL A 97 5.62 -18.71 16.10
CA VAL A 97 4.99 -19.57 15.08
C VAL A 97 5.90 -20.73 14.79
N ASP A 98 5.34 -21.83 14.31
CA ASP A 98 6.14 -22.95 13.82
C ASP A 98 6.99 -22.50 12.63
N ASP A 99 8.22 -23.01 12.53
CA ASP A 99 9.14 -22.68 11.45
C ASP A 99 8.44 -23.01 10.10
N PRO A 100 8.30 -22.02 9.20
CA PRO A 100 7.56 -22.20 7.95
C PRO A 100 8.23 -23.21 7.00
N VAL A 101 9.50 -23.55 7.22
CA VAL A 101 10.24 -24.58 6.48
C VAL A 101 10.04 -25.97 7.11
N GLY A 102 9.30 -26.07 8.21
CA GLY A 102 8.97 -27.32 8.88
C GLY A 102 10.15 -27.96 9.60
N LYS A 103 11.19 -27.18 9.94
CA LYS A 103 12.33 -27.68 10.72
C LYS A 103 11.85 -28.21 12.06
N LYS A 104 12.36 -29.38 12.44
CA LYS A 104 12.04 -30.02 13.71
C LYS A 104 13.22 -29.95 14.67
N ASP A 105 12.94 -29.87 15.96
CA ASP A 105 13.92 -30.05 17.01
C ASP A 105 14.33 -31.54 17.14
N ALA A 106 15.33 -31.80 17.99
CA ALA A 106 15.81 -33.17 18.25
C ALA A 106 14.73 -34.08 18.89
N ALA A 107 13.65 -33.51 19.43
CA ALA A 107 12.52 -34.22 20.01
C ALA A 107 11.38 -34.44 18.99
N GLY A 108 11.53 -34.01 17.73
CA GLY A 108 10.55 -34.19 16.67
C GLY A 108 9.43 -33.15 16.64
N ASN A 109 9.45 -32.13 17.50
CA ASN A 109 8.51 -31.02 17.46
C ASN A 109 8.97 -29.96 16.46
N PHE A 110 8.04 -29.17 15.91
CA PHE A 110 8.42 -28.04 15.05
C PHE A 110 9.21 -27.00 15.84
N LEU A 111 10.33 -26.57 15.28
CA LEU A 111 11.11 -25.47 15.82
C LEU A 111 10.22 -24.22 15.80
N LYS A 112 10.11 -23.53 16.94
CA LYS A 112 9.37 -22.27 17.01
C LYS A 112 10.27 -21.10 16.66
N VAL A 113 9.80 -20.26 15.74
CA VAL A 113 10.47 -19.02 15.36
C VAL A 113 9.67 -17.81 15.82
N LYS A 114 10.38 -16.74 16.15
CA LYS A 114 9.73 -15.48 16.54
C LYS A 114 9.14 -14.81 15.30
N ALA A 115 7.85 -14.54 15.33
CA ALA A 115 7.13 -13.81 14.29
C ALA A 115 6.86 -12.37 14.73
N TYR A 116 6.81 -11.47 13.76
CA TYR A 116 6.39 -10.09 13.97
C TYR A 116 5.22 -9.80 13.03
N PRO A 117 4.07 -9.34 13.56
CA PRO A 117 2.98 -8.91 12.70
C PRO A 117 3.43 -7.72 11.87
N SER A 118 3.02 -7.71 10.61
CA SER A 118 3.25 -6.63 9.66
C SER A 118 1.99 -6.37 8.86
N ILE A 119 1.82 -5.12 8.43
CA ILE A 119 0.80 -4.71 7.49
C ILE A 119 1.44 -4.21 6.20
N GLU A 120 0.79 -4.50 5.09
CA GLU A 120 1.04 -3.92 3.78
C GLU A 120 -0.28 -3.37 3.24
N LEU A 121 -0.23 -2.26 2.52
CA LEU A 121 -1.40 -1.66 1.90
C LEU A 121 -1.33 -1.84 0.39
N LEU A 122 -2.35 -2.49 -0.16
CA LEU A 122 -2.54 -2.67 -1.59
C LEU A 122 -3.64 -1.73 -2.08
N GLY A 123 -3.35 -0.95 -3.11
CA GLY A 123 -4.32 -0.04 -3.70
C GLY A 123 -5.42 -0.82 -4.42
N HIS A 124 -6.67 -0.47 -4.15
CA HIS A 124 -7.79 -0.99 -4.94
C HIS A 124 -7.72 -0.39 -6.36
N PRO A 125 -7.85 -1.19 -7.43
CA PRO A 125 -7.98 -0.69 -8.79
C PRO A 125 -9.05 0.39 -8.95
N SER A 126 -8.70 1.53 -9.52
CA SER A 126 -9.67 2.56 -9.91
C SER A 126 -10.46 2.13 -11.15
N SER A 127 -11.64 2.72 -11.34
CA SER A 127 -12.43 2.54 -12.58
C SER A 127 -11.66 3.00 -13.82
N GLU A 128 -10.86 4.05 -13.70
CA GLU A 128 -9.96 4.56 -14.74
C GLU A 128 -8.93 3.50 -15.16
N PHE A 129 -8.31 2.81 -14.20
CA PHE A 129 -7.36 1.74 -14.52
C PHE A 129 -8.01 0.62 -15.34
N ILE A 130 -9.19 0.19 -14.90
CA ILE A 130 -9.94 -0.86 -15.59
C ILE A 130 -10.37 -0.39 -16.98
N LYS A 131 -10.77 0.87 -17.13
CA LYS A 131 -11.11 1.48 -18.42
C LYS A 131 -9.91 1.47 -19.36
N ASP A 132 -8.76 1.97 -18.90
CA ASP A 132 -7.56 2.09 -19.72
C ASP A 132 -7.01 0.73 -20.14
N LEU A 133 -7.12 -0.30 -19.28
CA LEU A 133 -6.80 -1.68 -19.69
C LEU A 133 -7.79 -2.23 -20.73
N LYS A 134 -9.07 -1.85 -20.65
CA LYS A 134 -10.10 -2.32 -21.59
C LYS A 134 -10.01 -1.63 -22.95
N SER A 135 -9.60 -0.36 -23.02
CA SER A 135 -9.45 0.36 -24.29
C SER A 135 -8.04 0.27 -24.87
N GLY A 136 -7.03 0.11 -24.01
CA GLY A 136 -5.61 0.12 -24.36
C GLY A 136 -5.04 -1.19 -24.90
N GLU A 137 -3.77 -1.11 -25.26
CA GLU A 137 -2.97 -2.17 -25.88
C GLU A 137 -1.87 -2.64 -24.95
N LEU A 138 -1.79 -3.96 -24.74
CA LEU A 138 -0.74 -4.54 -23.91
C LEU A 138 0.60 -4.44 -24.65
N GLN A 139 1.65 -4.02 -23.97
CA GLN A 139 3.01 -4.02 -24.52
C GLN A 139 3.86 -5.13 -23.91
N GLN A 140 3.75 -5.32 -22.59
CA GLN A 140 4.57 -6.27 -21.87
C GLN A 140 3.94 -6.60 -20.51
N VAL A 141 4.15 -7.84 -20.05
CA VAL A 141 3.90 -8.25 -18.66
C VAL A 141 5.15 -8.92 -18.12
N GLU A 142 5.71 -8.40 -17.03
CA GLU A 142 6.76 -9.07 -16.26
C GLU A 142 6.10 -9.74 -15.04
N LEU A 143 6.13 -11.07 -14.98
CA LEU A 143 5.67 -11.85 -13.84
C LEU A 143 6.85 -12.16 -12.94
N TYR A 144 6.76 -11.92 -11.63
CA TYR A 144 7.88 -12.12 -10.71
C TYR A 144 7.42 -12.41 -9.28
N THR A 145 8.32 -13.05 -8.51
CA THR A 145 8.19 -13.25 -7.06
C THR A 145 9.50 -12.78 -6.41
N GLN A 146 9.40 -12.04 -5.30
CA GLN A 146 10.58 -11.66 -4.52
C GLN A 146 10.94 -12.81 -3.57
N LYS A 147 12.20 -13.28 -3.61
CA LYS A 147 12.64 -14.34 -2.70
C LYS A 147 13.22 -13.71 -1.43
N LYS A 148 12.51 -13.82 -0.29
CA LYS A 148 12.99 -13.29 1.02
C LYS A 148 14.30 -13.94 1.50
N LYS A 149 14.62 -15.14 1.00
CA LYS A 149 15.94 -15.79 1.08
C LYS A 149 16.17 -16.49 -0.26
N GLY A 150 16.89 -15.82 -1.16
CA GLY A 150 17.30 -16.41 -2.42
C GLY A 150 18.11 -17.69 -2.22
N ALA A 151 18.13 -18.55 -3.24
CA ALA A 151 19.18 -19.57 -3.31
C ALA A 151 20.53 -18.84 -3.35
N SER A 152 21.52 -19.40 -2.69
CA SER A 152 22.90 -18.96 -2.85
C SER A 152 23.41 -19.39 -4.22
N TRP A 153 24.08 -18.49 -4.91
CA TRP A 153 24.68 -18.72 -6.23
C TRP A 153 26.19 -18.89 -6.17
N ASP A 154 26.77 -18.82 -4.97
CA ASP A 154 28.19 -19.01 -4.73
C ASP A 154 28.42 -19.90 -3.51
N ALA A 155 29.56 -20.59 -3.48
CA ALA A 155 29.88 -21.49 -2.37
C ALA A 155 30.07 -20.75 -1.02
N ALA A 156 30.17 -19.42 -1.02
CA ALA A 156 30.41 -18.60 0.17
C ALA A 156 29.17 -17.80 0.64
N ASP A 157 28.00 -18.03 0.05
CA ASP A 157 26.74 -17.34 0.38
C ASP A 157 26.80 -15.79 0.32
N LYS A 158 27.68 -15.25 -0.53
CA LYS A 158 27.81 -13.79 -0.74
C LYS A 158 26.87 -13.29 -1.82
N ILE A 159 26.40 -14.17 -2.70
CA ILE A 159 25.52 -13.84 -3.83
C ILE A 159 24.22 -14.63 -3.64
N ILE A 160 23.15 -13.92 -3.33
CA ILE A 160 21.82 -14.50 -3.15
C ILE A 160 20.89 -14.05 -4.29
N GLU A 161 20.05 -14.96 -4.75
CA GLU A 161 19.01 -14.65 -5.74
C GLU A 161 17.99 -13.65 -5.19
N ASP A 162 17.95 -12.44 -5.74
CA ASP A 162 16.99 -11.41 -5.33
C ASP A 162 15.57 -11.73 -5.86
N ARG A 163 15.47 -12.02 -7.17
CA ARG A 163 14.20 -12.33 -7.84
C ARG A 163 14.39 -13.15 -9.11
N ALA A 164 13.42 -14.01 -9.40
CA ALA A 164 13.21 -14.60 -10.71
C ALA A 164 12.00 -13.94 -11.38
N SER A 165 12.11 -13.66 -12.68
CA SER A 165 11.03 -13.04 -13.45
C SER A 165 10.90 -13.63 -14.86
N VAL A 166 9.68 -13.70 -15.36
CA VAL A 166 9.37 -14.04 -16.75
C VAL A 166 8.74 -12.84 -17.45
N ILE A 167 9.27 -12.48 -18.61
CA ILE A 167 8.76 -11.38 -19.42
C ILE A 167 7.93 -11.96 -20.57
N LEU A 168 6.66 -11.60 -20.60
CA LEU A 168 5.70 -11.95 -21.65
C LEU A 168 5.47 -10.72 -22.52
N LYS A 169 5.52 -10.92 -23.84
CA LYS A 169 5.18 -9.90 -24.84
C LYS A 169 4.09 -10.44 -25.76
N PRO A 170 3.17 -9.58 -26.24
CA PRO A 170 2.23 -9.99 -27.27
C PRO A 170 2.95 -10.53 -28.51
N ASN A 171 2.41 -11.58 -29.11
CA ASN A 171 2.94 -12.14 -30.34
C ASN A 171 2.60 -11.20 -31.51
N PRO A 172 3.59 -10.64 -32.23
CA PRO A 172 3.33 -9.68 -33.31
C PRO A 172 2.59 -10.30 -34.52
N ASN A 173 2.59 -11.64 -34.64
CA ASN A 173 1.98 -12.35 -35.77
C ASN A 173 0.51 -12.77 -35.51
N LYS A 174 -0.10 -12.30 -34.42
CA LYS A 174 -1.48 -12.65 -34.04
C LYS A 174 -2.29 -11.38 -33.88
N ILE A 175 -3.58 -11.45 -34.22
CA ILE A 175 -4.52 -10.39 -33.87
C ILE A 175 -4.63 -10.36 -32.35
N LEU A 176 -4.33 -9.20 -31.77
CA LEU A 176 -4.33 -9.01 -30.33
C LEU A 176 -5.67 -8.43 -29.86
N GLY A 177 -6.19 -9.01 -28.78
CA GLY A 177 -7.27 -8.40 -28.02
C GLY A 177 -6.77 -7.20 -27.21
N LYS A 178 -7.71 -6.51 -26.55
CA LYS A 178 -7.39 -5.41 -25.64
C LYS A 178 -6.62 -5.90 -24.41
N ALA A 179 -5.86 -5.00 -23.78
CA ALA A 179 -4.92 -5.37 -22.72
C ALA A 179 -5.58 -6.17 -21.58
N LYS A 180 -6.78 -5.76 -21.15
CA LYS A 180 -7.53 -6.43 -20.09
C LYS A 180 -7.83 -7.90 -20.43
N ALA A 181 -8.30 -8.17 -21.64
CA ALA A 181 -8.67 -9.53 -22.06
C ALA A 181 -7.43 -10.45 -22.10
N LEU A 182 -6.28 -9.94 -22.55
CA LEU A 182 -5.02 -10.68 -22.54
C LEU A 182 -4.51 -10.93 -21.12
N LEU A 183 -4.64 -9.96 -20.23
CA LEU A 183 -4.24 -10.14 -18.83
C LEU A 183 -5.15 -11.14 -18.10
N ASP A 184 -6.45 -11.11 -18.37
CA ASP A 184 -7.43 -12.03 -17.79
C ASP A 184 -7.22 -13.48 -18.23
N SER A 185 -6.62 -13.73 -19.40
CA SER A 185 -6.27 -15.07 -19.85
C SER A 185 -4.95 -15.59 -19.27
N VAL A 186 -4.06 -14.70 -18.82
CA VAL A 186 -2.72 -15.05 -18.34
C VAL A 186 -2.65 -15.12 -16.81
N LEU A 187 -3.08 -14.07 -16.12
CA LEU A 187 -2.82 -13.91 -14.69
C LEU A 187 -3.47 -15.00 -13.81
N PRO A 188 -4.74 -15.43 -14.03
CA PRO A 188 -5.34 -16.49 -13.20
C PRO A 188 -4.55 -17.80 -13.22
N GLY A 189 -3.98 -18.17 -14.37
CA GLY A 189 -3.19 -19.39 -14.54
C GLY A 189 -1.75 -19.28 -14.02
N LYS A 190 -1.31 -18.09 -13.60
CA LYS A 190 0.08 -17.82 -13.16
C LYS A 190 0.18 -17.22 -11.76
N ALA A 191 -0.95 -16.88 -11.14
CA ALA A 191 -0.98 -16.21 -9.84
C ALA A 191 -0.39 -17.03 -8.68
N ASN A 192 -0.33 -18.36 -8.79
CA ASN A 192 0.31 -19.22 -7.79
C ASN A 192 1.83 -19.35 -7.98
N ASP A 193 2.32 -19.16 -9.21
CA ASP A 193 3.75 -19.26 -9.54
C ASP A 193 4.45 -17.90 -9.34
N TYR A 194 3.73 -16.82 -9.62
CA TYR A 194 4.24 -15.44 -9.59
C TYR A 194 3.33 -14.55 -8.77
N GLU A 195 3.83 -14.06 -7.64
CA GLU A 195 3.07 -13.22 -6.72
C GLU A 195 2.68 -11.87 -7.35
N PHE A 196 3.58 -11.30 -8.17
CA PHE A 196 3.43 -9.97 -8.73
C PHE A 196 3.48 -9.97 -10.26
N ALA A 197 2.82 -8.97 -10.84
CA ALA A 197 2.87 -8.65 -12.25
C ALA A 197 3.16 -7.15 -12.44
N ARG A 198 4.14 -6.82 -13.27
CA ARG A 198 4.37 -5.47 -13.77
C ARG A 198 3.86 -5.38 -15.20
N ILE A 199 2.80 -4.60 -15.38
CA ILE A 199 2.04 -4.47 -16.62
C ILE A 199 2.47 -3.18 -17.30
N LYS A 200 2.96 -3.28 -18.53
CA LYS A 200 3.22 -2.15 -19.42
C LYS A 200 2.19 -2.16 -20.55
N PHE A 201 1.49 -1.06 -20.74
CA PHE A 201 0.44 -0.93 -21.74
C PHE A 201 0.37 0.51 -22.28
N LYS A 202 -0.21 0.66 -23.47
CA LYS A 202 -0.50 1.94 -24.10
C LYS A 202 -2.00 2.22 -23.96
N THR A 203 -2.36 3.40 -23.47
CA THR A 203 -3.77 3.84 -23.39
C THR A 203 -4.31 4.20 -24.78
N ASP A 204 -5.62 4.38 -24.90
CA ASP A 204 -6.27 4.89 -26.11
C ASP A 204 -5.82 6.32 -26.49
N SER A 205 -5.40 7.11 -25.50
CA SER A 205 -4.78 8.44 -25.66
C SER A 205 -3.29 8.41 -26.04
N ASP A 206 -2.77 7.27 -26.48
CA ASP A 206 -1.36 7.07 -26.87
C ASP A 206 -0.32 7.16 -25.72
N VAL A 207 -0.78 7.27 -24.47
CA VAL A 207 0.11 7.36 -23.30
C VAL A 207 0.57 5.98 -22.84
N ASN A 208 1.88 5.80 -22.69
CA ASN A 208 2.46 4.58 -22.10
C ASN A 208 2.34 4.61 -20.57
N ARG A 209 1.87 3.50 -19.99
CA ARG A 209 1.70 3.31 -18.55
C ARG A 209 2.41 2.03 -18.11
N THR A 210 3.00 2.08 -16.91
CA THR A 210 3.56 0.90 -16.24
C THR A 210 3.00 0.82 -14.84
N VAL A 211 2.43 -0.33 -14.47
CA VAL A 211 1.73 -0.51 -13.20
C VAL A 211 2.09 -1.87 -12.62
N SER A 212 2.48 -1.91 -11.34
CA SER A 212 2.74 -3.16 -10.62
C SER A 212 1.54 -3.56 -9.78
N VAL A 213 1.11 -4.81 -9.92
CA VAL A 213 -0.05 -5.38 -9.24
C VAL A 213 0.27 -6.76 -8.65
N MET A 214 -0.54 -7.20 -7.70
CA MET A 214 -0.65 -8.60 -7.33
C MET A 214 -1.27 -9.40 -8.48
N SER A 215 -0.64 -10.50 -8.88
CA SER A 215 -1.12 -11.35 -9.98
C SER A 215 -2.51 -11.93 -9.69
N LYS A 216 -2.82 -12.19 -8.42
CA LYS A 216 -4.07 -12.86 -8.00
C LYS A 216 -5.32 -11.99 -8.13
N ASN A 217 -5.22 -10.68 -7.88
CA ASN A 217 -6.40 -9.84 -7.70
C ASN A 217 -6.23 -8.39 -8.20
N TYR A 218 -5.18 -8.09 -8.95
CA TYR A 218 -4.84 -6.74 -9.41
C TYR A 218 -4.60 -5.71 -8.29
N GLY A 219 -4.40 -6.14 -7.04
CA GLY A 219 -4.06 -5.22 -5.94
C GLY A 219 -2.82 -4.41 -6.27
N LEU A 220 -2.93 -3.09 -6.32
CA LEU A 220 -1.85 -2.20 -6.76
C LEU A 220 -0.77 -2.11 -5.68
N LEU A 221 0.48 -2.34 -6.08
CA LEU A 221 1.63 -2.18 -5.18
C LEU A 221 1.98 -0.70 -4.97
N SER A 222 1.58 0.17 -5.89
CA SER A 222 1.68 1.62 -5.75
C SER A 222 0.42 2.19 -5.12
N THR A 223 0.60 3.17 -4.22
CA THR A 223 -0.50 3.84 -3.52
C THR A 223 -0.95 5.15 -4.21
N GLY A 224 -0.34 5.49 -5.35
CA GLY A 224 -0.58 6.74 -6.06
C GLY A 224 -1.45 6.61 -7.32
N LEU A 225 -0.83 6.13 -8.40
CA LEU A 225 -1.46 6.01 -9.72
C LEU A 225 -2.50 4.88 -9.71
N TYR A 226 -3.66 5.12 -10.33
CA TYR A 226 -4.72 4.12 -10.53
C TYR A 226 -5.33 3.52 -9.25
N VAL A 227 -5.03 4.07 -8.08
CA VAL A 227 -5.70 3.68 -6.83
C VAL A 227 -7.07 4.34 -6.76
N ARG A 228 -8.08 3.56 -6.35
CA ARG A 228 -9.44 4.04 -6.12
C ARG A 228 -9.43 5.16 -5.09
N LYS A 229 -10.03 6.29 -5.46
CA LYS A 229 -10.22 7.47 -4.61
C LYS A 229 -11.67 7.89 -4.68
N GLU A 230 -12.21 8.31 -3.54
CA GLU A 230 -13.56 8.84 -3.43
C GLU A 230 -13.46 10.21 -2.79
N ARG A 231 -14.16 11.20 -3.36
CA ARG A 231 -14.20 12.56 -2.80
C ARG A 231 -15.30 12.63 -1.76
N LEU A 232 -14.94 12.95 -0.53
CA LEU A 232 -15.91 13.30 0.51
C LEU A 232 -16.44 14.72 0.24
N THR A 233 -17.77 14.86 0.11
CA THR A 233 -18.45 16.14 -0.16
C THR A 233 -19.22 16.62 1.07
N GLY A 234 -19.66 17.88 1.06
CA GLY A 234 -20.38 18.49 2.19
C GLY A 234 -19.49 18.85 3.38
N LEU A 235 -18.17 18.77 3.21
CA LEU A 235 -17.18 19.27 4.15
C LEU A 235 -16.82 20.69 3.72
N GLY A 236 -16.95 21.65 4.64
CA GLY A 236 -16.49 23.03 4.41
C GLY A 236 -14.96 23.12 4.37
N ASN A 237 -14.43 24.31 4.65
CA ASN A 237 -12.98 24.47 4.79
C ASN A 237 -12.51 23.71 6.04
N LEU A 238 -11.65 22.72 5.82
CA LEU A 238 -11.05 21.93 6.89
C LEU A 238 -9.65 22.47 7.22
N PRO A 239 -9.21 22.36 8.48
CA PRO A 239 -7.83 22.64 8.85
C PRO A 239 -6.89 21.61 8.21
N THR A 240 -5.60 21.96 8.13
CA THR A 240 -4.54 21.07 7.61
C THR A 240 -4.21 19.91 8.56
N ALA A 241 -4.56 20.05 9.83
CA ALA A 241 -4.34 19.08 10.89
C ALA A 241 -5.50 19.10 11.89
N PHE A 242 -5.71 17.97 12.57
CA PHE A 242 -6.73 17.80 13.60
C PHE A 242 -6.10 17.34 14.91
N ALA A 243 -6.52 17.89 16.04
CA ALA A 243 -6.06 17.40 17.35
C ALA A 243 -6.74 16.08 17.76
N GLN A 244 -7.91 15.79 17.20
CA GLN A 244 -8.72 14.63 17.53
C GLN A 244 -9.46 14.11 16.31
N ILE A 245 -9.90 12.85 16.37
CA ILE A 245 -10.69 12.22 15.32
C ILE A 245 -11.93 13.08 15.02
N ASN A 246 -12.10 13.48 13.76
CA ASN A 246 -13.28 14.20 13.31
C ASN A 246 -14.43 13.19 13.04
N PRO A 247 -15.52 13.24 13.82
CA PRO A 247 -16.61 12.26 13.71
C PRO A 247 -17.38 12.38 12.39
N VAL A 248 -17.41 13.55 11.76
CA VAL A 248 -18.08 13.75 10.47
C VAL A 248 -17.28 13.07 9.36
N ILE A 249 -15.95 13.28 9.32
CA ILE A 249 -15.07 12.65 8.33
C ILE A 249 -15.14 11.13 8.45
N ILE A 250 -14.94 10.58 9.65
CA ILE A 250 -15.07 9.13 9.89
C ILE A 250 -16.47 8.63 9.55
N GLY A 251 -17.52 9.39 9.87
CA GLY A 251 -18.90 9.10 9.49
C GLY A 251 -19.07 8.91 7.99
N LEU A 252 -18.47 9.77 7.18
CA LEU A 252 -18.50 9.67 5.72
C LEU A 252 -17.62 8.53 5.20
N MET A 253 -16.41 8.37 5.74
CA MET A 253 -15.52 7.26 5.35
C MET A 253 -16.17 5.90 5.59
N ARG A 254 -16.89 5.71 6.71
CA ARG A 254 -17.60 4.46 7.01
C ARG A 254 -18.67 4.09 5.97
N LYS A 255 -19.22 5.05 5.23
CA LYS A 255 -20.21 4.78 4.18
C LYS A 255 -19.57 4.27 2.89
N LEU A 256 -18.24 4.30 2.78
CA LEU A 256 -17.50 3.86 1.59
C LEU A 256 -16.99 2.42 1.70
N VAL A 257 -17.10 1.79 2.86
CA VAL A 257 -16.66 0.41 3.11
C VAL A 257 -17.83 -0.57 3.05
#